data_AF-A0A6G6SEK3-F1
#
_entry.id   AF-A0A6G6SEK3-F1
#
_cell.length_a   1.000
_cell.length_b   1.000
_cell.length_c   1.000
_cell.angle_alpha   90.00
_cell.angle_beta   90.00
_cell.angle_gamma   90.00
#
_symmetry.space_group_name_H-M   'P 1'
#
loop_
_entity.id
_entity.type
_entity.pdbx_description
1 polymer ?
#
loop_
_entity_poly.entity_id
_entity_poly.type
_entity_poly.pdbx_seq_one_letter_code
_entity_poly.pdbx_strand_id
1 'polypeptide(L)'
;MNTEFYLRLSMLSKTLDHFYYQEFETEQAEYSKNKQIKQAIVQFILEMKEHGQQALIDEALNLIFHNTGCHIDCEILDEIMLPVIEQNIITPELIDKNLKENSPMGRWF
;
A
#
# COMPACT_ATOMS: atom_id res chain seq x y z
N MET A 1 13.63 -18.43 -1.25
CA MET A 1 13.00 -17.36 -2.03
C MET A 1 11.58 -17.07 -1.55
N ASN A 2 10.60 -17.96 -1.72
CA ASN A 2 9.21 -17.61 -1.38
C ASN A 2 9.02 -17.24 0.11
N THR A 3 9.60 -18.02 1.04
CA THR A 3 9.57 -17.72 2.49
C THR A 3 10.15 -16.34 2.84
N GLU A 4 11.19 -15.89 2.15
CA GLU A 4 11.81 -14.59 2.39
C GLU A 4 10.89 -13.45 1.97
N PHE A 5 10.20 -13.60 0.84
CA PHE A 5 9.23 -12.62 0.39
C PHE A 5 8.03 -12.50 1.34
N TYR A 6 7.50 -13.63 1.83
CA TYR A 6 6.45 -13.62 2.87
C TYR A 6 6.93 -12.93 4.16
N LEU A 7 8.18 -13.17 4.59
CA LEU A 7 8.75 -12.50 5.76
C LEU A 7 8.88 -10.99 5.54
N ARG A 8 9.32 -10.55 4.36
CA ARG A 8 9.40 -9.13 4.00
C ARG A 8 8.03 -8.47 3.98
N LEU A 9 7.02 -9.11 3.38
CA LEU A 9 5.65 -8.59 3.38
C LEU A 9 5.09 -8.51 4.81
N SER A 10 5.32 -9.53 5.64
CA SER A 10 4.94 -9.52 7.06
C SER A 10 5.61 -8.37 7.84
N MET A 11 6.88 -8.08 7.54
CA MET A 11 7.61 -6.97 8.18
C MET A 11 7.04 -5.60 7.75
N LEU A 12 6.68 -5.46 6.46
CA LEU A 12 6.02 -4.25 5.96
C LEU A 12 4.66 -4.05 6.63
N SER A 13 3.84 -5.11 6.72
CA SER A 13 2.55 -5.08 7.41
C SER A 13 2.71 -4.62 8.86
N LYS A 14 3.64 -5.22 9.62
CA LYS A 14 3.88 -4.82 11.02
C LYS A 14 4.37 -3.38 11.16
N THR A 15 5.16 -2.90 10.20
CA THR A 15 5.66 -1.53 10.20
C THR A 15 4.52 -0.54 9.96
N LEU A 16 3.59 -0.87 9.06
CA LEU A 16 2.39 -0.08 8.80
C LEU A 16 1.42 -0.11 9.99
N ASP A 17 1.22 -1.27 10.62
CA ASP A 17 0.42 -1.38 11.84
C ASP A 17 1.02 -0.53 12.95
N HIS A 18 2.35 -0.60 13.15
CA HIS A 18 3.03 0.17 14.19
C HIS A 18 2.94 1.68 13.95
N PHE A 19 2.98 2.13 12.70
CA PHE A 19 2.88 3.54 12.32
C PHE A 19 1.64 4.22 12.93
N TYR A 20 0.47 3.56 12.94
CA TYR A 20 -0.75 4.13 13.52
C TYR A 20 -0.76 4.28 15.05
N TYR A 21 0.24 3.70 15.73
CA TYR A 21 0.45 3.89 17.17
C TYR A 21 1.61 4.85 17.48
N GLN A 22 2.26 5.40 16.45
CA GLN A 22 3.34 6.37 16.64
C GLN A 22 2.76 7.78 16.84
N GLU A 23 3.34 8.51 17.79
CA GLU A 23 3.11 9.94 17.91
C GLU A 23 4.10 10.69 17.02
N PHE A 24 3.60 11.63 16.24
CA PHE A 24 4.42 12.49 15.38
C PHE A 24 4.38 13.93 15.88
N GLU A 25 5.53 14.59 15.85
CA GLU A 25 5.64 16.00 16.24
C GLU A 25 4.91 16.94 15.26
N THR A 26 4.75 16.51 14.00
CA THR A 26 4.09 17.29 12.93
C THR A 26 3.34 16.39 11.96
N GLU A 27 2.28 16.91 11.36
CA GLU A 27 1.54 16.26 10.27
C GLU A 27 2.45 15.94 9.06
N GLN A 28 3.42 16.80 8.76
CA GLN A 28 4.38 16.56 7.68
C GLN A 28 5.28 15.34 7.97
N ALA A 29 5.68 15.14 9.22
CA ALA A 29 6.46 13.98 9.62
C ALA A 29 5.64 12.69 9.50
N GLU A 30 4.37 12.74 9.93
CA GLU A 30 3.41 11.65 9.77
C GLU A 30 3.20 11.32 8.29
N TYR A 31 2.89 12.32 7.46
CA TYR A 31 2.73 12.19 6.01
C TYR A 31 3.94 11.52 5.37
N SER A 32 5.14 12.04 5.66
CA SER A 32 6.39 11.55 5.08
C SER A 32 6.66 10.11 5.50
N LYS A 33 6.35 9.75 6.74
CA LYS A 33 6.55 8.38 7.24
C LYS A 33 5.54 7.41 6.63
N ASN A 34 4.27 7.78 6.57
CA ASN A 34 3.21 7.00 5.92
C ASN A 34 3.57 6.72 4.45
N LYS A 35 3.90 7.78 3.72
CA LYS A 35 4.35 7.68 2.32
C LYS A 35 5.55 6.76 2.16
N GLN A 36 6.57 6.89 3.00
CA GLN A 36 7.76 6.02 2.96
C GLN A 36 7.39 4.53 3.10
N ILE A 37 6.51 4.19 4.04
CA ILE A 37 6.10 2.79 4.27
C ILE A 37 5.31 2.27 3.07
N LYS A 38 4.32 3.04 2.59
CA LYS A 38 3.49 2.65 1.44
C LYS A 38 4.32 2.55 0.15
N GLN A 39 5.30 3.42 -0.05
CA GLN A 39 6.27 3.31 -1.15
C GLN A 39 7.08 2.02 -1.09
N ALA A 40 7.50 1.57 0.10
CA ALA A 40 8.21 0.30 0.24
C ALA A 40 7.33 -0.90 -0.14
N ILE A 41 6.01 -0.83 0.12
CA ILE A 41 5.05 -1.85 -0.33
C ILE A 41 4.91 -1.83 -1.86
N VAL A 42 4.84 -0.65 -2.48
CA VAL A 42 4.84 -0.52 -3.95
C VAL A 42 6.11 -1.11 -4.56
N GLN A 43 7.29 -0.82 -4.01
CA GLN A 43 8.54 -1.43 -4.49
C GLN A 43 8.53 -2.96 -4.37
N PHE A 44 7.97 -3.48 -3.28
CA PHE A 44 7.77 -4.92 -3.12
C PHE A 44 6.83 -5.50 -4.20
N ILE A 45 5.73 -4.83 -4.53
CA ILE A 45 4.81 -5.25 -5.61
C ILE A 45 5.54 -5.34 -6.96
N LEU A 46 6.33 -4.31 -7.29
CA LEU A 46 7.10 -4.27 -8.53
C LEU A 46 8.12 -5.43 -8.59
N GLU A 47 8.84 -5.69 -7.50
CA GLU A 47 9.77 -6.83 -7.41
C GLU A 47 9.03 -8.17 -7.55
N MET A 48 7.86 -8.33 -6.92
CA MET A 48 7.09 -9.57 -7.00
C MET A 48 6.56 -9.82 -8.41
N LYS A 49 6.30 -8.76 -9.19
CA LYS A 49 5.94 -8.87 -10.61
C LYS A 49 7.07 -9.49 -11.42
N GLU A 50 8.32 -9.08 -11.19
CA GLU A 50 9.49 -9.65 -11.86
C GLU A 50 9.69 -11.14 -11.53
N HIS A 51 9.32 -11.56 -10.32
CA HIS A 51 9.39 -12.95 -9.86
C HIS A 51 8.11 -13.77 -10.11
N GLY A 52 7.09 -13.20 -10.77
CA GLY A 52 5.82 -13.87 -11.06
C GLY A 52 5.02 -14.29 -9.83
N GLN A 53 5.21 -13.63 -8.69
CA GLN A 53 4.55 -13.98 -7.42
C GLN A 53 3.20 -13.27 -7.25
N GLN A 54 2.19 -13.66 -8.05
CA GLN A 54 0.88 -12.98 -8.06
C GLN A 54 0.19 -12.96 -6.69
N ALA A 55 0.24 -14.05 -5.91
CA ALA A 55 -0.39 -14.09 -4.59
C ALA A 55 0.18 -13.01 -3.64
N LEU A 56 1.49 -12.77 -3.69
CA LEU A 56 2.15 -11.74 -2.88
C LEU A 56 1.85 -10.32 -3.38
N ILE A 57 1.64 -10.14 -4.70
CA ILE A 57 1.16 -8.88 -5.27
C ILE A 57 -0.24 -8.57 -4.72
N ASP A 58 -1.15 -9.55 -4.77
CA ASP A 58 -2.53 -9.38 -4.30
C ASP A 58 -2.57 -9.08 -2.80
N GLU A 59 -1.78 -9.79 -1.99
CA GLU A 59 -1.67 -9.50 -0.55
C GLU A 59 -1.10 -8.11 -0.27
N ALA A 60 -0.07 -7.67 -1.00
CA ALA A 60 0.51 -6.34 -0.83
C ALA A 60 -0.44 -5.21 -1.28
N LEU A 61 -1.20 -5.41 -2.36
CA LEU A 61 -2.25 -4.47 -2.78
C LEU A 61 -3.35 -4.39 -1.72
N ASN A 62 -3.81 -5.53 -1.19
CA ASN A 62 -4.78 -5.57 -0.11
C ASN A 62 -4.27 -4.81 1.12
N LEU A 63 -2.99 -4.94 1.47
CA LEU A 63 -2.40 -4.21 2.59
C LEU A 63 -2.47 -2.69 2.38
N ILE A 64 -2.20 -2.19 1.16
CA ILE A 64 -2.32 -0.76 0.84
C ILE A 64 -3.77 -0.28 0.98
N PHE A 65 -4.73 -0.99 0.38
CA PHE A 65 -6.13 -0.54 0.38
C PHE A 65 -6.75 -0.59 1.77
N HIS A 66 -6.54 -1.65 2.56
CA HIS A 66 -7.07 -1.71 3.93
C HIS A 66 -6.53 -0.60 4.85
N ASN A 67 -5.36 -0.02 4.50
CA ASN A 67 -4.73 1.09 5.23
C ASN A 67 -4.85 2.42 4.47
N THR A 68 -5.85 2.57 3.60
CA THR A 68 -6.18 3.84 2.94
C THR A 68 -7.53 4.31 3.43
N GLY A 69 -7.56 5.17 4.44
CA GLY A 69 -8.79 5.51 5.17
C GLY A 69 -9.14 6.98 5.27
N CYS A 70 -8.26 7.87 4.80
CA CYS A 70 -8.44 9.31 4.90
C CYS A 70 -7.94 10.04 3.64
N HIS A 71 -8.15 11.36 3.60
CA HIS A 71 -7.73 12.18 2.48
C HIS A 71 -6.20 12.12 2.24
N ILE A 72 -5.40 12.20 3.30
CA ILE A 72 -3.94 12.09 3.24
C ILE A 72 -3.51 10.74 2.64
N ASP A 73 -4.18 9.65 3.02
CA ASP A 73 -3.87 8.34 2.47
C ASP A 73 -4.16 8.25 0.97
N CYS A 74 -5.22 8.91 0.49
CA CYS A 74 -5.53 8.99 -0.94
C CYS A 74 -4.49 9.81 -1.71
N GLU A 75 -4.07 10.96 -1.18
CA GLU A 75 -3.00 11.76 -1.80
C GLU A 75 -1.70 10.95 -1.93
N ILE A 76 -1.32 10.25 -0.86
CA ILE A 76 -0.16 9.35 -0.88
C ILE A 76 -0.36 8.26 -1.93
N LEU A 77 -1.54 7.64 -2.00
CA LEU A 77 -1.81 6.55 -2.94
C LEU A 77 -1.65 7.00 -4.39
N ASP A 78 -2.22 8.16 -4.74
CA ASP A 78 -2.14 8.75 -6.08
C ASP A 78 -0.68 9.02 -6.48
N GLU A 79 0.15 9.48 -5.54
CA GLU A 79 1.56 9.75 -5.80
C GLU A 79 2.40 8.49 -6.03
N ILE A 80 2.05 7.36 -5.38
CA ILE A 80 2.91 6.17 -5.36
C ILE A 80 2.47 5.07 -6.32
N MET A 81 1.21 5.05 -6.77
CA MET A 81 0.66 3.95 -7.55
C MET A 81 0.96 4.03 -9.04
N LEU A 82 1.42 5.18 -9.55
CA LEU A 82 1.72 5.37 -10.97
C LEU A 82 2.59 4.24 -11.58
N PRO A 83 3.71 3.81 -10.96
CA PRO A 83 4.52 2.72 -11.51
C PRO A 83 3.79 1.37 -11.57
N VAL A 84 2.87 1.10 -10.63
CA VAL A 84 2.09 -0.14 -10.57
C VAL A 84 1.05 -0.16 -11.71
N ILE A 85 0.49 1.00 -12.03
CA ILE A 85 -0.43 1.20 -13.15
C ILE A 85 0.31 1.07 -14.48
N GLU A 86 1.46 1.73 -14.63
CA GLU A 86 2.28 1.68 -15.86
C GLU A 86 2.76 0.25 -16.19
N GLN A 87 3.01 -0.57 -15.17
CA GLN A 87 3.38 -1.98 -15.30
C GLN A 87 2.17 -2.92 -15.53
N ASN A 88 0.96 -2.38 -15.70
CA ASN A 88 -0.29 -3.13 -15.87
C ASN A 88 -0.52 -4.18 -14.76
N ILE A 89 -0.13 -3.86 -13.52
CA ILE A 89 -0.36 -4.73 -12.36
C ILE A 89 -1.78 -4.53 -11.85
N ILE A 90 -2.26 -3.30 -11.85
CA ILE A 90 -3.64 -2.90 -11.50
C ILE A 90 -4.08 -1.76 -12.41
N THR A 91 -5.38 -1.67 -12.69
CA THR A 91 -5.94 -0.55 -13.46
C THR A 91 -6.50 0.53 -12.52
N PRO A 92 -6.62 1.79 -12.99
CA PRO A 92 -7.27 2.85 -12.20
C PRO A 92 -8.68 2.47 -11.74
N GLU A 93 -9.47 1.79 -12.58
CA GLU A 93 -10.83 1.37 -12.23
C GLU A 93 -10.84 0.33 -11.09
N LEU A 94 -9.82 -0.54 -11.05
CA LEU A 94 -9.66 -1.50 -9.96
C LEU A 94 -9.16 -0.81 -8.69
N ILE A 95 -8.36 0.24 -8.77
CA ILE A 95 -7.98 1.07 -7.62
C ILE A 95 -9.25 1.69 -7.01
N ASP A 96 -10.06 2.37 -7.82
CA ASP A 96 -11.32 2.98 -7.38
C ASP A 96 -12.28 1.97 -6.75
N LYS A 97 -12.40 0.79 -7.37
CA LYS A 97 -13.23 -0.30 -6.83
C LYS A 97 -12.71 -0.77 -5.48
N ASN A 98 -11.41 -0.98 -5.33
CA ASN A 98 -10.82 -1.41 -4.06
C ASN A 98 -10.92 -0.35 -2.97
N LEU A 99 -10.83 0.94 -3.31
CA LEU A 99 -11.08 2.03 -2.36
C LEU A 99 -12.52 2.00 -1.85
N LYS A 100 -13.50 1.67 -2.70
CA LYS A 100 -14.91 1.57 -2.29
C LYS A 100 -15.21 0.31 -1.48
N GLU A 101 -14.67 -0.83 -1.88
CA GLU A 101 -15.07 -2.14 -1.34
C GLU A 101 -14.16 -2.63 -0.21
N ASN A 102 -12.86 -2.32 -0.26
CA ASN A 102 -11.83 -2.95 0.56
C ASN A 102 -11.01 -1.96 1.40
N SER A 103 -11.38 -0.68 1.41
CA SER A 103 -10.74 0.33 2.24
C SER A 103 -11.71 0.93 3.26
N PRO A 104 -11.22 1.49 4.38
CA PRO A 104 -12.05 2.26 5.29
C PRO A 104 -12.79 3.43 4.62
N MET A 105 -12.32 3.91 3.45
CA MET A 105 -13.00 4.96 2.69
C MET A 105 -14.38 4.53 2.14
N GLY A 106 -14.66 3.24 2.02
CA GLY A 106 -15.95 2.72 1.55
C GLY A 106 -17.16 3.25 2.32
N ARG A 107 -16.98 3.70 3.56
CA ARG A 107 -18.07 4.30 4.37
C ARG A 107 -18.52 5.68 3.89
N TRP A 108 -17.75 6.32 3.02
CA TRP A 108 -17.99 7.67 2.52
C TRP A 108 -18.51 7.70 1.07
N PHE A 109 -18.70 6.54 0.45
CA PHE A 109 -19.29 6.36 -0.88
C PHE A 109 -20.74 5.85 -0.77
#